data_AF-A0A382X7R2-F1
#
_entry.id   AF-A0A382X7R2-F1
#
_cell.length_a   1.000
_cell.length_b   1.000
_cell.length_c   1.000
_cell.angle_alpha   90.00
_cell.angle_beta   90.00
_cell.angle_gamma   90.00
#
_symmetry.space_group_name_H-M   'P 1'
#
loop_
_entity.id
_entity.type
_entity.pdbx_description
1 polymer ?
#
loop_
_entity_poly.entity_id
_entity_poly.type
_entity_poly.pdbx_seq_one_letter_code
_entity_poly.pdbx_strand_id
1 'polypeptide(L)' 'ELATEGMLATCIQHEMDHLEGILFIDYLSKLKKSMIVKKLIKQKEQIDRIVT' A
#
# COMPACT_ATOMS: atom_id res chain seq x y z
N GLU A 1 12.87 15.66 20.32
CA GLU A 1 12.43 14.56 19.43
C GLU A 1 10.91 14.60 19.33
N LEU A 2 10.35 14.25 18.18
CA LEU A 2 8.89 14.21 18.00
C LEU A 2 8.39 12.88 18.57
N ALA A 3 7.84 12.89 19.78
CA ALA A 3 7.23 11.71 20.37
C ALA A 3 5.81 11.56 19.82
N THR A 4 5.58 10.53 19.00
CA THR A 4 4.27 10.21 18.43
C THR A 4 3.92 8.78 18.77
N GLU A 5 2.65 8.53 19.10
CA GLU A 5 2.16 7.23 19.52
C GLU A 5 0.89 6.84 18.74
N GLY A 6 0.57 5.55 18.77
CA GLY A 6 -0.64 5.01 18.18
C GLY A 6 -0.73 5.27 16.67
N MET A 7 -1.89 5.78 16.23
CA MET A 7 -2.18 5.99 14.81
C MET A 7 -1.25 7.02 14.15
N LEU A 8 -0.89 8.09 14.86
CA LEU A 8 -0.04 9.15 14.33
C LEU A 8 1.36 8.62 14.02
N ALA A 9 1.91 7.78 14.91
CA ALA A 9 3.19 7.12 14.68
C ALA A 9 3.17 6.21 13.45
N THR A 10 2.07 5.46 13.26
CA THR A 10 1.90 4.58 12.09
C THR A 10 1.80 5.37 10.79
N CYS A 11 1.05 6.47 10.77
CA CYS A 11 0.94 7.34 9.60
C CYS A 11 2.31 7.94 9.24
N ILE A 12 3.05 8.46 10.23
CA ILE A 12 4.38 9.04 9.96
C ILE A 12 5.34 7.98 9.41
N GLN A 13 5.38 6.78 9.99
CA GLN A 13 6.19 5.68 9.48
C GLN A 13 5.78 5.29 8.04
N HIS A 14 4.48 5.22 7.76
CA HIS A 14 3.97 4.92 6.43
C HIS A 14 4.41 5.94 5.37
N GLU A 15 4.32 7.23 5.69
CA GLU A 15 4.77 8.29 4.78
C GLU A 15 6.30 8.28 4.61
N MET A 16 7.05 7.96 5.67
CA MET A 16 8.51 7.79 5.58
C MET A 16 8.89 6.61 4.68
N ASP A 17 8.24 5.46 4.83
CA ASP A 17 8.45 4.29 3.96
C ASP A 17 8.21 4.67 2.49
N HIS A 18 7.20 5.50 2.21
CA HIS A 18 6.94 6.01 0.86
C HIS A 18 8.07 6.88 0.30
N LEU A 19 8.74 7.68 1.12
CA LEU A 19 9.91 8.46 0.68
C LEU A 19 11.09 7.55 0.31
N GLU A 20 11.21 6.39 0.94
CA GLU A 20 12.21 5.37 0.63
C GLU A 20 11.79 4.42 -0.50
N GLY A 21 10.57 4.59 -1.05
CA GLY A 21 10.02 3.72 -2.08
C GLY A 21 9.57 2.35 -1.57
N ILE A 22 9.45 2.20 -0.24
CA ILE A 22 8.95 1.00 0.42
C ILE A 22 7.43 1.14 0.57
N LEU A 23 6.69 0.10 0.19
CA LEU A 23 5.25 0.05 0.39
C LEU A 23 4.90 -0.98 1.46
N PHE A 24 3.76 -0.79 2.12
CA PHE A 24 3.29 -1.75 3.14
C PHE A 24 3.20 -3.20 2.61
N ILE A 25 2.98 -3.36 1.29
CA ILE A 25 2.90 -4.67 0.62
C ILE A 25 4.25 -5.41 0.59
N ASP A 26 5.37 -4.72 0.77
CA ASP A 26 6.71 -5.30 0.79
C ASP A 26 6.99 -6.03 2.11
N TYR A 27 6.30 -5.66 3.19
CA TYR A 27 6.32 -6.38 4.46
C TYR A 27 5.40 -7.61 4.48
N LEU A 28 4.58 -7.83 3.44
CA LEU A 28 3.69 -8.98 3.35
C LEU A 28 4.40 -10.19 2.75
N SER A 29 3.90 -11.39 3.08
CA SER A 29 4.37 -12.63 2.44
C SER A 29 4.10 -12.61 0.92
N LYS A 30 4.98 -13.27 0.15
CA LYS A 30 4.90 -13.32 -1.32
C LYS A 30 3.50 -13.73 -1.83
N LEU A 31 2.84 -14.67 -1.15
CA LEU A 31 1.49 -15.11 -1.48
C LEU A 31 0.45 -13.98 -1.35
N LYS A 32 0.46 -13.27 -0.21
CA LYS A 32 -0.47 -12.16 0.05
C LYS A 32 -0.22 -11.00 -0.94
N LYS A 33 1.04 -10.67 -1.21
CA LYS A 33 1.41 -9.67 -2.22
C LYS A 33 0.86 -10.04 -3.61
N SER A 34 1.04 -11.29 -4.04
CA SER A 34 0.52 -11.78 -5.33
C SER A 34 -1.01 -11.68 -5.43
N MET A 35 -1.73 -12.04 -4.36
CA MET A 35 -3.19 -11.94 -4.32
C MET A 35 -3.68 -10.49 -4.44
N ILE A 36 -3.06 -9.57 -3.70
CA ILE A 36 -3.42 -8.14 -3.72
C ILE A 36 -3.17 -7.55 -5.11
N VAL A 37 -1.99 -7.80 -5.70
CA VAL A 37 -1.64 -7.29 -7.03
C VAL A 37 -2.63 -7.79 -8.10
N LYS A 38 -2.98 -9.08 -8.09
CA LYS A 38 -3.98 -9.64 -9.00
C LYS A 38 -5.35 -8.97 -8.86
N LYS A 39 -5.77 -8.70 -7.62
CA LYS A 39 -7.05 -8.02 -7.34
C LYS A 39 -7.02 -6.58 -7.86
N LEU A 40 -5.93 -5.85 -7.64
CA LEU A 40 -5.75 -4.47 -8.10
C LEU A 40 -5.75 -4.36 -9.63
N ILE A 41 -5.07 -5.27 -10.33
CA ILE A 41 -5.06 -5.31 -11.80
C ILE A 41 -6.49 -5.51 -12.33
N LYS A 42 -7.23 -6.48 -11.78
CA LYS A 42 -8.61 -6.73 -12.16
C LYS A 42 -9.53 -5.54 -11.89
N GLN A 43 -9.34 -4.84 -10.76
CA GLN A 43 -10.10 -3.63 -10.44
C GLN A 43 -9.79 -2.50 -11.43
N LYS A 44 -8.52 -2.31 -11.78
CA LYS A 44 -8.11 -1.33 -12.79
C LYS A 44 -8.75 -1.62 -14.15
N GLU A 45 -8.70 -2.86 -14.61
CA GLU A 45 -9.36 -3.27 -15.88
C GLU A 45 -10.88 -3.03 -15.86
N GLN A 46 -11.54 -3.24 -14.72
CA GLN A 46 -12.97 -2.98 -14.58
C GLN A 46 -13.28 -1.48 -14.62
N ILE A 47 -12.47 -0.65 -13.96
CA ILE A 47 -12.61 0.81 -13.99
C ILE A 47 -12.41 1.32 -15.43
N ASP A 48 -11.35 0.88 -16.11
CA ASP A 48 -11.05 1.32 -17.48
C ASP A 48 -12.21 1.01 -18.44
N ARG A 49 -12.89 -0.13 -18.28
CA ARG A 49 -14.09 -0.49 -19.08
C ARG A 49 -15.33 0.35 -18.81
N ILE A 50 -15.44 0.98 -17.64
CA ILE A 50 -16.59 1.83 -17.28
C ILE A 50 -16.36 3.28 -17.74
N VAL A 51 -15.11 3.71 -17.75
CA VAL A 51 -14.71 5.08 -18.11
C VAL A 51 -14.60 5.28 -19.64
N THR A 52 -14.52 4.19 -20.41
CA THR A 52 -14.53 4.19 -21.89
C THR A 52 -15.95 4.05 -22.43
#